data_AF-A0A2V3UF06-F1
#
_entry.id   AF-A0A2V3UF06-F1
#
_cell.length_a   1.000
_cell.length_b   1.000
_cell.length_c   1.000
_cell.angle_alpha   90.00
_cell.angle_beta   90.00
_cell.angle_gamma   90.00
#
_symmetry.space_group_name_H-M   'P 1'
#
loop_
_entity.id
_entity.type
_entity.pdbx_description
1 polymer ?
#
loop_
_entity_poly.entity_id
_entity_poly.type
_entity_poly.pdbx_seq_one_letter_code
_entity_poly.pdbx_strand_id
1 'polypeptide(L)'
;MPHETTLIATVAVGFVLAFIFGFLADRFRLPPLVGYLIAGIFLGPFTPGFVADPSLSGQLAEVGVILLMFGVGLHFSISDLMAVKWIAIPGAIGQIVLATLLGVGVGTIWGWSLGGSLVFGLSLSVASTVVLLKALEERNMLPTANGRIAVGWLIVEDLAMVVALVLLPAFAETLGGHAASGHGAEAAADGSLAITLGITLAKVVGFVVLAIALGPRVVPWILGQVARTGSRELFTLSVLAVALGIAYGSAVIFGVSFALGAFFAGVVLSESRFSHRAAHDSLPLQDAFAVLFFVSVGMLFDPSILVREPLAVLAVLAIIMVGKSLAAMLIVLVLGYPLTTAVTVAASLAQVGEFSFILAGLGAALGLLPKEGSDLILAGALLSITLNPLAFVVVPGLIRRLSAWSALARHGEHRYRALEADLEAAQARAQEREHAHVLEVQQVVQRFPIFADIDPEQRQEFLLLFKPRSANPGERIIQKGDKPDGMYFISSGKAAVDTDAGEVALGPGDFFGEMALLSGSRRTADVTALDYCELLTMSRRDFLQFLARNPGLRQRFTETASQRSEVNRRGHAEPSPTGMA
;
A
#
# COMPACT_ATOMS: atom_id res chain seq x y z
N MET A 1 -8.81 38.31 -7.02
CA MET A 1 -8.89 37.89 -5.60
C MET A 1 -7.46 37.83 -5.05
N PRO A 2 -7.20 38.15 -3.78
CA PRO A 2 -5.87 37.96 -3.20
C PRO A 2 -5.44 36.49 -3.37
N HIS A 3 -4.16 36.22 -3.69
CA HIS A 3 -3.65 34.88 -3.99
C HIS A 3 -4.05 33.83 -2.93
N GLU A 4 -4.10 34.22 -1.65
CA GLU A 4 -4.44 33.33 -0.53
C GLU A 4 -5.86 32.73 -0.59
N THR A 5 -6.83 33.41 -1.20
CA THR A 5 -8.20 32.88 -1.29
C THR A 5 -8.39 31.88 -2.44
N THR A 6 -7.46 31.84 -3.41
CA THR A 6 -7.62 31.03 -4.63
C THR A 6 -7.43 29.54 -4.38
N LEU A 7 -6.41 29.15 -3.61
CA LEU A 7 -6.17 27.77 -3.22
C LEU A 7 -7.31 27.23 -2.35
N ILE A 8 -7.68 27.98 -1.31
CA ILE A 8 -8.74 27.57 -0.38
C ILE A 8 -10.08 27.46 -1.12
N ALA A 9 -10.39 28.40 -2.01
CA ALA A 9 -11.60 28.32 -2.85
C ALA A 9 -11.57 27.10 -3.77
N THR A 10 -10.43 26.81 -4.41
CA THR A 10 -10.27 25.64 -5.29
C THR A 10 -10.51 24.34 -4.54
N VAL A 11 -9.88 24.18 -3.37
CA VAL A 11 -10.05 22.99 -2.52
C VAL A 11 -11.49 22.88 -2.00
N ALA A 12 -12.06 23.97 -1.47
CA ALA A 12 -13.40 23.96 -0.90
C ALA A 12 -14.48 23.68 -1.96
N VAL A 13 -14.46 24.41 -3.08
CA VAL A 13 -15.41 24.21 -4.19
C VAL A 13 -15.20 22.83 -4.83
N GLY A 14 -13.94 22.41 -4.99
CA GLY A 14 -13.59 21.08 -5.49
C GLY A 14 -14.19 19.97 -4.65
N PHE A 15 -14.01 19.99 -3.32
CA PHE A 15 -14.60 19.02 -2.41
C PHE A 15 -16.14 19.05 -2.40
N VAL A 16 -16.74 20.24 -2.39
CA VAL A 16 -18.21 20.38 -2.39
C VAL A 16 -18.81 19.80 -3.67
N LEU A 17 -18.26 20.14 -4.83
CA LEU A 17 -18.74 19.60 -6.11
C LEU A 17 -18.43 18.11 -6.23
N ALA A 18 -17.25 17.65 -5.82
CA ALA A 18 -16.91 16.23 -5.79
C ALA A 18 -17.85 15.43 -4.87
N PHE A 19 -18.26 15.98 -3.73
CA PHE A 19 -19.25 15.37 -2.85
C PHE A 19 -20.62 15.28 -3.54
N ILE A 20 -21.13 16.36 -4.13
CA ILE A 20 -22.44 16.40 -4.80
C ILE A 20 -22.47 15.40 -5.97
N PHE A 21 -21.49 15.48 -6.87
CA PHE A 21 -21.44 14.63 -8.05
C PHE A 21 -21.05 13.19 -7.70
N GLY A 22 -20.20 12.96 -6.71
CA GLY A 22 -19.86 11.64 -6.20
C GLY A 22 -21.06 10.95 -5.55
N PHE A 23 -21.83 11.67 -4.74
CA PHE A 23 -23.09 11.17 -4.17
C PHE A 23 -24.12 10.84 -5.25
N LEU A 24 -24.23 11.70 -6.28
CA LEU A 24 -25.11 11.45 -7.41
C LEU A 24 -24.67 10.22 -8.22
N ALA A 25 -23.36 10.05 -8.46
CA ALA A 25 -22.80 8.89 -9.11
C ALA A 25 -23.12 7.59 -8.34
N ASP A 26 -22.90 7.59 -7.02
CA ASP A 26 -23.21 6.43 -6.17
C ASP A 26 -24.72 6.10 -6.18
N ARG A 27 -25.59 7.12 -6.21
CA ARG A 27 -27.04 6.94 -6.34
C ARG A 27 -27.46 6.24 -7.64
N PHE A 28 -26.67 6.40 -8.71
CA PHE A 28 -26.81 5.70 -9.98
C PHE A 28 -26.04 4.37 -10.06
N ARG A 29 -25.44 3.91 -8.96
CA ARG A 29 -24.58 2.71 -8.88
C ARG A 29 -23.31 2.82 -9.73
N LEU A 30 -22.81 4.04 -9.91
CA LEU A 30 -21.52 4.31 -10.55
C LEU A 30 -20.44 4.48 -9.47
N PRO A 31 -19.16 4.24 -9.79
CA PRO A 31 -18.05 4.57 -8.88
C PRO A 31 -18.03 6.09 -8.58
N PRO A 32 -17.85 6.51 -7.31
CA PRO A 32 -17.79 7.94 -6.94
C PRO A 32 -16.72 8.74 -7.70
N LEU A 33 -15.63 8.08 -8.12
CA LEU A 33 -14.56 8.63 -8.95
C LEU A 33 -15.07 9.33 -10.21
N VAL A 34 -16.12 8.80 -10.85
CA VAL A 34 -16.77 9.44 -12.01
C VAL A 34 -17.30 10.82 -11.63
N GLY A 35 -17.91 10.95 -10.45
CA GLY A 35 -18.39 12.21 -9.92
C GLY A 35 -17.26 13.19 -9.61
N TYR A 36 -16.10 12.71 -9.13
CA TYR A 36 -14.94 13.56 -8.84
C TYR A 36 -14.33 14.14 -10.12
N LEU A 37 -14.24 13.33 -11.18
CA LEU A 37 -13.80 13.82 -12.49
C LEU A 37 -14.79 14.82 -13.09
N ILE A 38 -16.10 14.56 -12.99
CA ILE A 38 -17.14 15.52 -13.43
C ILE A 38 -17.02 16.83 -12.65
N ALA A 39 -16.80 16.78 -11.34
CA ALA A 39 -16.54 17.98 -10.56
C ALA A 39 -15.33 18.75 -11.12
N GLY A 40 -14.24 18.06 -11.42
CA GLY A 40 -13.09 18.64 -12.11
C GLY A 40 -13.43 19.33 -13.42
N ILE A 41 -14.23 18.69 -14.28
CA ILE A 41 -14.67 19.26 -15.55
C ILE A 41 -15.39 20.60 -15.33
N PHE A 42 -16.26 20.68 -14.31
CA PHE A 42 -16.98 21.90 -13.93
C PHE A 42 -16.07 23.01 -13.36
N LEU A 43 -14.95 22.66 -12.71
CA LEU A 43 -13.94 23.62 -12.25
C LEU A 43 -12.91 23.96 -13.34
N GLY A 44 -12.93 23.25 -14.48
CA GLY A 44 -11.99 23.39 -15.57
C GLY A 44 -12.25 24.63 -16.43
N PRO A 45 -11.26 25.06 -17.23
CA PRO A 45 -11.37 26.25 -18.07
C PRO A 45 -12.32 26.05 -19.26
N PHE A 46 -12.74 24.81 -19.53
CA PHE A 46 -13.56 24.44 -20.69
C PHE A 46 -15.07 24.48 -20.42
N THR A 47 -15.49 24.75 -19.18
CA THR A 47 -16.91 24.91 -18.82
C THR A 47 -17.19 26.30 -18.24
N PRO A 48 -18.38 26.88 -18.50
CA PRO A 48 -18.74 28.18 -17.93
C PRO A 48 -18.89 28.08 -16.41
N GLY A 49 -18.23 28.97 -15.66
CA GLY A 49 -18.32 28.98 -14.20
C GLY A 49 -17.06 29.51 -13.51
N PHE A 50 -16.90 29.10 -12.25
CA PHE A 50 -15.67 29.36 -11.48
C PHE A 50 -14.54 28.49 -12.03
N VAL A 51 -13.51 29.12 -12.61
CA VAL A 51 -12.32 28.43 -13.11
C VAL A 51 -11.25 28.49 -12.02
N ALA A 52 -10.83 27.32 -11.53
CA ALA A 52 -9.74 27.21 -10.58
C ALA A 52 -8.37 27.41 -11.26
N ASP A 53 -7.36 27.82 -10.50
CA ASP A 53 -6.01 28.07 -11.01
C ASP A 53 -5.35 26.73 -11.43
N PRO A 54 -5.02 26.53 -12.72
CA PRO A 54 -4.43 25.27 -13.20
C PRO A 54 -3.08 24.95 -12.55
N SER A 55 -2.30 25.96 -12.15
CA SER A 55 -0.98 25.75 -11.53
C SER A 55 -1.10 25.20 -10.11
N LEU A 56 -2.02 25.73 -9.31
CA LEU A 56 -2.32 25.25 -7.97
C LEU A 56 -2.99 23.89 -8.00
N SER A 57 -3.90 23.65 -8.95
CA SER A 57 -4.51 22.33 -9.16
C SER A 57 -3.48 21.28 -9.55
N GLY A 58 -2.47 21.63 -10.36
CA GLY A 58 -1.35 20.73 -10.67
C GLY A 58 -0.59 20.28 -9.41
N GLN A 59 -0.28 21.21 -8.51
CA GLN A 59 0.40 20.89 -7.23
C GLN A 59 -0.48 20.02 -6.31
N LEU A 60 -1.79 20.29 -6.24
CA LEU A 60 -2.72 19.45 -5.49
C LEU A 60 -2.82 18.04 -6.09
N ALA A 61 -2.80 17.93 -7.42
CA ALA A 61 -2.76 16.65 -8.11
C ALA A 61 -1.50 15.87 -7.77
N GLU A 62 -0.33 16.51 -7.69
CA GLU A 62 0.93 15.85 -7.31
C GLU A 62 0.88 15.27 -5.89
N VAL A 63 0.34 16.02 -4.92
CA VAL A 63 0.16 15.50 -3.55
C VAL A 63 -0.81 14.33 -3.54
N GLY A 64 -1.90 14.40 -4.30
CA GLY A 64 -2.84 13.30 -4.48
C GLY A 64 -2.22 12.08 -5.13
N VAL A 65 -1.36 12.26 -6.14
CA VAL A 65 -0.58 11.17 -6.76
C VAL A 65 0.35 10.54 -5.72
N ILE A 66 1.09 11.32 -4.93
CA ILE A 66 1.97 10.77 -3.89
C ILE A 66 1.18 9.86 -2.94
N LEU A 67 0.07 10.35 -2.38
CA LEU A 67 -0.71 9.57 -1.41
C LEU A 67 -1.41 8.38 -2.05
N LEU A 68 -1.88 8.49 -3.30
CA LEU A 68 -2.47 7.39 -4.05
C LEU A 68 -1.44 6.30 -4.34
N MET A 69 -0.25 6.66 -4.84
CA MET A 69 0.85 5.73 -5.15
C MET A 69 1.40 5.06 -3.89
N PHE A 70 1.49 5.81 -2.79
CA PHE A 70 1.79 5.24 -1.49
C PHE A 70 0.75 4.20 -1.07
N GLY A 71 -0.54 4.51 -1.23
CA GLY A 71 -1.63 3.58 -1.01
C GLY A 71 -1.52 2.33 -1.87
N VAL A 72 -1.20 2.44 -3.16
CA VAL A 72 -0.97 1.28 -4.03
C VAL A 72 0.18 0.43 -3.52
N GLY A 73 1.31 1.04 -3.12
CA GLY A 73 2.42 0.33 -2.50
C GLY A 73 2.04 -0.40 -1.21
N LEU A 74 1.11 0.16 -0.42
CA LEU A 74 0.60 -0.48 0.80
C LEU A 74 -0.26 -1.71 0.54
N HIS A 75 -1.08 -1.66 -0.51
CA HIS A 75 -1.98 -2.76 -0.89
C HIS A 75 -1.30 -3.82 -1.77
N PHE A 76 -0.03 -3.62 -2.13
CA PHE A 76 0.78 -4.58 -2.86
C PHE A 76 1.09 -5.81 -1.98
N SER A 77 0.36 -6.90 -2.22
CA SER A 77 0.58 -8.20 -1.56
C SER A 77 1.35 -9.14 -2.49
N ILE A 78 2.64 -9.32 -2.19
CA ILE A 78 3.51 -10.28 -2.91
C ILE A 78 2.94 -11.69 -2.81
N SER A 79 2.37 -12.04 -1.65
CA SER A 79 1.78 -13.35 -1.40
C SER A 79 0.59 -13.64 -2.33
N ASP A 80 -0.29 -12.67 -2.54
CA ASP A 80 -1.46 -12.84 -3.42
C ASP A 80 -1.05 -12.95 -4.89
N LEU A 81 -0.06 -12.16 -5.33
CA LEU A 81 0.52 -12.30 -6.68
C LEU A 81 1.17 -13.67 -6.87
N MET A 82 1.97 -14.12 -5.91
CA MET A 82 2.71 -15.38 -6.00
C MET A 82 1.79 -16.60 -6.06
N ALA A 83 0.58 -16.49 -5.50
CA ALA A 83 -0.44 -17.54 -5.56
C ALA A 83 -0.99 -17.76 -6.98
N VAL A 84 -1.04 -16.71 -7.81
CA VAL A 84 -1.58 -16.75 -9.18
C VAL A 84 -0.54 -16.43 -10.26
N LYS A 85 0.76 -16.44 -9.92
CA LYS A 85 1.86 -15.96 -10.77
C LYS A 85 1.90 -16.54 -12.18
N TRP A 86 1.52 -17.81 -12.34
CA TRP A 86 1.59 -18.53 -13.62
C TRP A 86 0.53 -18.10 -14.63
N ILE A 87 -0.52 -17.41 -14.18
CA ILE A 87 -1.53 -16.82 -15.03
C ILE A 87 -1.45 -15.30 -15.03
N ALA A 88 -1.30 -14.67 -13.85
CA ALA A 88 -1.32 -13.22 -13.71
C ALA A 88 -0.14 -12.53 -14.39
N ILE A 89 1.10 -13.01 -14.19
CA ILE A 89 2.31 -12.37 -14.74
C ILE A 89 2.35 -12.44 -16.28
N PRO A 90 2.33 -13.63 -16.91
CA PRO A 90 2.36 -13.70 -18.37
C PRO A 90 1.09 -13.10 -18.99
N GLY A 91 -0.04 -13.22 -18.28
CA GLY A 91 -1.31 -12.62 -18.63
C GLY A 91 -1.22 -11.11 -18.79
N ALA A 92 -0.86 -10.42 -17.71
CA ALA A 92 -0.74 -8.97 -17.67
C ALA A 92 0.30 -8.45 -18.65
N ILE A 93 1.51 -9.02 -18.67
CA ILE A 93 2.54 -8.60 -19.62
C ILE A 93 2.05 -8.75 -21.08
N GLY A 94 1.43 -9.89 -21.40
CA GLY A 94 0.89 -10.14 -22.73
C GLY A 94 -0.21 -9.14 -23.11
N GLN A 95 -1.13 -8.84 -22.19
CA GLN A 95 -2.21 -7.90 -22.43
C GLN A 95 -1.70 -6.46 -22.53
N ILE A 96 -0.74 -6.05 -21.70
CA ILE A 96 -0.11 -4.72 -21.78
C ILE A 96 0.52 -4.54 -23.15
N VAL A 97 1.30 -5.52 -23.62
CA VAL A 97 1.92 -5.49 -24.94
C VAL A 97 0.86 -5.40 -26.03
N LEU A 98 -0.15 -6.26 -26.02
CA LEU A 98 -1.20 -6.25 -27.05
C LEU A 98 -2.03 -4.96 -27.05
N ALA A 99 -2.43 -4.46 -25.88
CA ALA A 99 -3.17 -3.21 -25.76
C ALA A 99 -2.31 -2.01 -26.19
N THR A 100 -1.03 -2.02 -25.85
CA THR A 100 -0.07 -1.00 -26.31
C THR A 100 0.07 -1.04 -27.82
N LEU A 101 0.18 -2.22 -28.44
CA LEU A 101 0.23 -2.37 -29.89
C LEU A 101 -1.05 -1.88 -30.58
N LEU A 102 -2.22 -2.12 -29.99
CA LEU A 102 -3.49 -1.57 -30.50
C LEU A 102 -3.48 -0.03 -30.44
N GLY A 103 -3.04 0.54 -29.33
CA GLY A 103 -2.89 2.00 -29.19
C GLY A 103 -1.86 2.58 -30.16
N VAL A 104 -0.73 1.89 -30.36
CA VAL A 104 0.30 2.28 -31.33
C VAL A 104 -0.26 2.22 -32.75
N GLY A 105 -1.02 1.18 -33.09
CA GLY A 105 -1.68 1.06 -34.39
C GLY A 105 -2.63 2.22 -34.67
N VAL A 106 -3.44 2.63 -33.69
CA VAL A 106 -4.34 3.77 -33.86
C VAL A 106 -3.59 5.11 -33.87
N GLY A 107 -2.62 5.32 -32.98
CA GLY A 107 -1.82 6.54 -32.95
C GLY A 107 -1.04 6.77 -34.24
N THR A 108 -0.47 5.71 -34.83
CA THR A 108 0.21 5.79 -36.12
C THR A 108 -0.76 6.11 -37.28
N ILE A 109 -1.99 5.56 -37.26
CA ILE A 109 -3.05 5.94 -38.22
C ILE A 109 -3.42 7.42 -38.09
N TRP A 110 -3.43 7.96 -36.87
CA TRP A 110 -3.65 9.39 -36.61
C TRP A 110 -2.42 10.27 -36.84
N GLY A 111 -1.31 9.69 -37.32
CA GLY A 111 -0.10 10.43 -37.67
C GLY A 111 0.73 10.86 -36.46
N TRP A 112 0.53 10.28 -35.29
CA TRP A 112 1.33 10.58 -34.11
C TRP A 112 2.71 9.92 -34.18
N SER A 113 3.67 10.49 -33.44
CA SER A 113 5.01 9.92 -33.31
C SER A 113 4.95 8.52 -32.66
N LEU A 114 5.99 7.71 -32.86
CA LEU A 114 6.11 6.41 -32.21
C LEU A 114 6.08 6.55 -30.68
N GLY A 115 6.78 7.55 -30.13
CA GLY A 115 6.77 7.86 -28.70
C GLY A 115 5.39 8.21 -28.18
N GLY A 116 4.67 9.14 -28.84
CA GLY A 116 3.32 9.52 -28.45
C GLY A 116 2.34 8.35 -28.54
N SER A 117 2.44 7.54 -29.60
CA SER A 117 1.60 6.36 -29.80
C SER A 117 1.87 5.26 -28.77
N LEU A 118 3.13 5.11 -28.34
CA LEU A 118 3.53 4.16 -27.29
C LEU A 118 3.02 4.59 -25.92
N VAL A 119 3.18 5.87 -25.56
CA VAL A 119 2.63 6.43 -24.32
C VAL A 119 1.11 6.29 -24.31
N PHE A 120 0.45 6.61 -25.42
CA PHE A 120 -0.98 6.44 -25.57
C PHE A 120 -1.41 4.98 -25.35
N GLY A 121 -0.77 4.03 -26.03
CA GLY A 121 -1.07 2.60 -25.88
C GLY A 121 -0.84 2.07 -24.46
N LEU A 122 0.27 2.46 -23.82
CA LEU A 122 0.54 2.11 -22.42
C LEU A 122 -0.54 2.68 -21.49
N SER A 123 -0.95 3.93 -21.68
CA SER A 123 -2.04 4.54 -20.92
C SER A 123 -3.36 3.79 -21.07
N LEU A 124 -3.68 3.25 -22.25
CA LEU A 124 -4.91 2.47 -22.43
C LEU A 124 -4.84 1.05 -21.86
N SER A 125 -3.63 0.55 -21.60
CA SER A 125 -3.41 -0.84 -21.21
C SER A 125 -3.82 -1.15 -19.79
N VAL A 126 -3.64 -0.21 -18.86
CA VAL A 126 -3.79 -0.39 -17.41
C VAL A 126 -5.24 -0.23 -16.98
N ALA A 127 -5.72 -1.11 -16.11
CA ALA A 127 -7.06 -1.04 -15.52
C ALA A 127 -7.07 -0.49 -14.08
N SER A 128 -8.19 0.11 -13.65
CA SER A 128 -8.35 0.62 -12.28
C SER A 128 -8.56 -0.48 -11.25
N THR A 129 -7.71 -0.48 -10.23
CA THR A 129 -7.82 -1.33 -9.04
C THR A 129 -9.05 -1.00 -8.20
N VAL A 130 -9.37 0.28 -8.00
CA VAL A 130 -10.55 0.70 -7.21
C VAL A 130 -11.85 0.21 -7.84
N VAL A 131 -12.00 0.38 -9.16
CA VAL A 131 -13.21 -0.03 -9.89
C VAL A 131 -13.35 -1.55 -9.90
N LEU A 132 -12.25 -2.30 -10.09
CA LEU A 132 -12.27 -3.76 -10.05
C LEU A 132 -12.66 -4.28 -8.66
N LEU A 133 -11.97 -3.82 -7.61
CA LEU A 133 -12.18 -4.34 -6.26
C LEU A 133 -13.63 -4.14 -5.81
N LYS A 134 -14.19 -2.94 -6.03
CA LYS A 134 -15.61 -2.66 -5.76
C LYS A 134 -16.53 -3.58 -6.57
N ALA A 135 -16.26 -3.78 -7.86
CA ALA A 135 -17.07 -4.64 -8.71
C ALA A 135 -17.04 -6.12 -8.28
N LEU A 136 -15.89 -6.63 -7.83
CA LEU A 136 -15.76 -7.99 -7.32
C LEU A 136 -16.38 -8.13 -5.92
N GLU A 137 -16.26 -7.13 -5.06
CA GLU A 137 -16.81 -7.11 -3.71
C GLU A 137 -18.34 -7.15 -3.73
N GLU A 138 -18.96 -6.29 -4.55
CA GLU A 138 -20.43 -6.25 -4.76
C GLU A 138 -21.00 -7.59 -5.22
N ARG A 139 -20.16 -8.46 -5.80
CA ARG A 139 -20.54 -9.78 -6.35
C ARG A 139 -20.02 -10.93 -5.50
N ASN A 140 -19.38 -10.68 -4.35
CA ASN A 140 -18.71 -11.68 -3.51
C ASN A 140 -17.68 -12.54 -4.27
N MET A 141 -17.04 -11.98 -5.30
CA MET A 141 -16.09 -12.67 -6.16
C MET A 141 -14.64 -12.51 -5.69
N LEU A 142 -14.34 -11.55 -4.80
CA LEU A 142 -13.00 -11.29 -4.27
C LEU A 142 -12.28 -12.53 -3.72
N PRO A 143 -12.89 -13.39 -2.88
CA PRO A 143 -12.19 -14.54 -2.31
C PRO A 143 -11.99 -15.69 -3.30
N THR A 144 -12.68 -15.69 -4.45
CA THR A 144 -12.64 -16.77 -5.44
C THR A 144 -11.32 -16.81 -6.20
N ALA A 145 -10.99 -17.96 -6.81
CA ALA A 145 -9.81 -18.08 -7.66
C ALA A 145 -9.82 -17.05 -8.81
N ASN A 146 -10.97 -16.84 -9.46
CA ASN A 146 -11.13 -15.82 -10.51
C ASN A 146 -10.88 -14.40 -10.00
N GLY A 147 -11.36 -14.08 -8.79
CA GLY A 147 -11.11 -12.79 -8.14
C GLY A 147 -9.63 -12.58 -7.85
N ARG A 148 -8.96 -13.60 -7.27
CA ARG A 148 -7.52 -13.58 -7.00
C ARG A 148 -6.68 -13.44 -8.27
N ILE A 149 -7.07 -14.12 -9.35
CA ILE A 149 -6.42 -13.95 -10.66
C ILE A 149 -6.54 -12.51 -11.14
N ALA A 150 -7.75 -11.94 -11.12
CA ALA A 150 -7.98 -10.58 -11.59
C ALA A 150 -7.22 -9.54 -10.75
N VAL A 151 -7.19 -9.69 -9.42
CA VAL A 151 -6.41 -8.82 -8.53
C VAL A 151 -4.90 -8.99 -8.76
N GLY A 152 -4.39 -10.23 -8.83
CA GLY A 152 -2.98 -10.49 -9.12
C GLY A 152 -2.55 -9.95 -10.48
N TRP A 153 -3.44 -9.99 -11.47
CA TRP A 153 -3.21 -9.42 -12.80
C TRP A 153 -3.05 -7.89 -12.73
N LEU A 154 -3.97 -7.19 -12.05
CA LEU A 154 -3.86 -5.74 -11.85
C LEU A 154 -2.59 -5.35 -11.12
N ILE A 155 -2.16 -6.12 -10.12
CA ILE A 155 -0.91 -5.87 -9.40
C ILE A 155 0.28 -5.84 -10.37
N VAL A 156 0.31 -6.71 -11.38
CA VAL A 156 1.36 -6.73 -12.41
C VAL A 156 1.23 -5.54 -13.36
N GLU A 157 0.01 -5.14 -13.73
CA GLU A 157 -0.24 -3.93 -14.53
C GLU A 157 0.25 -2.67 -13.81
N ASP A 158 -0.14 -2.49 -12.55
CA ASP A 158 0.25 -1.35 -11.72
C ASP A 158 1.78 -1.31 -11.56
N LEU A 159 2.42 -2.45 -11.31
CA LEU A 159 3.88 -2.53 -11.21
C LEU A 159 4.57 -2.19 -12.54
N ALA A 160 4.07 -2.72 -13.65
CA ALA A 160 4.60 -2.42 -14.98
C ALA A 160 4.45 -0.92 -15.31
N MET A 161 3.35 -0.31 -14.86
CA MET A 161 3.09 1.11 -15.04
C MET A 161 4.01 1.98 -14.16
N VAL A 162 4.25 1.58 -12.91
CA VAL A 162 5.28 2.24 -12.08
C VAL A 162 6.65 2.21 -12.78
N VAL A 163 7.04 1.07 -13.34
CA VAL A 163 8.29 0.96 -14.13
C VAL A 163 8.25 1.88 -15.36
N ALA A 164 7.14 1.90 -16.11
CA ALA A 164 6.99 2.76 -17.28
C ALA A 164 7.07 4.25 -16.93
N LEU A 165 6.44 4.71 -15.84
CA LEU A 165 6.52 6.10 -15.37
C LEU A 165 7.95 6.53 -15.03
N VAL A 166 8.79 5.60 -14.60
CA VAL A 166 10.18 5.85 -14.24
C VAL A 166 11.09 5.83 -15.45
N LEU A 167 10.86 4.92 -16.38
CA LEU A 167 11.66 4.81 -17.58
C LEU A 167 11.29 5.90 -18.60
N LEU A 168 10.04 6.36 -18.63
CA LEU A 168 9.58 7.29 -19.66
C LEU A 168 10.42 8.57 -19.76
N PRO A 169 10.76 9.28 -18.65
CA PRO A 169 11.64 10.45 -18.72
C PRO A 169 13.04 10.11 -19.29
N ALA A 170 13.59 8.95 -18.94
CA ALA A 170 14.90 8.51 -19.42
C ALA A 170 14.90 8.24 -20.93
N PHE A 171 13.78 7.75 -21.47
CA PHE A 171 13.63 7.45 -22.90
C PHE A 171 12.96 8.58 -23.70
N ALA A 172 12.55 9.67 -23.06
CA ALA A 172 11.74 10.72 -23.70
C ALA A 172 12.39 11.29 -24.96
N GLU A 173 13.66 11.67 -24.88
CA GLU A 173 14.41 12.22 -26.02
C GLU A 173 14.54 11.21 -27.16
N THR A 174 14.82 9.94 -26.84
CA THR A 174 14.91 8.86 -27.85
C THR A 174 13.56 8.55 -28.51
N LEU A 175 12.45 8.81 -27.80
CA LEU A 175 11.10 8.60 -28.29
C LEU A 175 10.54 9.81 -29.06
N GLY A 176 11.35 10.86 -29.25
CA GLY A 176 10.98 12.08 -29.99
C GLY A 176 10.34 13.17 -29.13
N GLY A 177 10.41 13.03 -27.81
CA GLY A 177 10.00 14.05 -26.84
C GLY A 177 11.08 15.11 -26.66
N HIS A 178 10.67 16.27 -26.20
CA HIS A 178 11.59 17.34 -25.81
C HIS A 178 11.46 17.45 -24.30
N ALA A 179 12.44 16.95 -23.55
CA ALA A 179 12.42 17.08 -22.10
C ALA A 179 12.38 18.57 -21.76
N ALA A 180 11.20 19.08 -21.35
CA ALA A 180 11.11 20.36 -20.70
C ALA A 180 12.03 20.27 -19.48
N SER A 181 12.95 21.22 -19.37
CA SER A 181 13.94 21.34 -18.30
C SER A 181 13.28 21.32 -16.91
N GLY A 182 13.03 20.13 -16.39
CA GLY A 182 12.44 19.86 -15.10
C GLY A 182 13.25 18.77 -14.39
N HIS A 183 13.91 19.17 -13.30
CA HIS A 183 14.46 18.39 -12.17
C HIS A 183 15.24 17.09 -12.45
N GLY A 184 15.68 16.85 -13.69
CA GLY A 184 16.64 15.80 -14.06
C GLY A 184 17.69 16.27 -15.09
N ALA A 185 17.61 17.53 -15.54
CA ALA A 185 18.41 18.08 -16.64
C ALA A 185 19.75 18.71 -16.21
N GLU A 186 20.29 18.40 -15.04
CA GLU A 186 21.60 18.92 -14.61
C GLU A 186 22.80 18.16 -15.22
N ALA A 187 22.56 17.13 -16.04
CA ALA A 187 23.61 16.41 -16.77
C ALA A 187 23.61 16.70 -18.28
N ALA A 188 22.96 17.78 -18.73
CA ALA A 188 22.97 18.22 -20.13
C ALA A 188 24.24 19.01 -20.49
N ALA A 189 25.41 18.45 -20.14
CA ALA A 189 26.70 18.92 -20.61
C ALA A 189 27.40 17.78 -21.35
N ASP A 190 27.37 17.83 -22.68
CA ASP A 190 28.32 17.18 -23.61
C ASP A 190 28.39 15.63 -23.64
N GLY A 191 27.49 14.92 -22.97
CA GLY A 191 27.47 13.45 -22.96
C GLY A 191 26.67 12.83 -24.11
N SER A 192 27.19 11.76 -24.72
CA SER A 192 26.40 10.91 -25.64
C SER A 192 25.11 10.43 -24.97
N LEU A 193 23.97 10.42 -25.67
CA LEU A 193 22.66 9.92 -25.21
C LEU A 193 22.73 8.65 -24.34
N ALA A 194 23.61 7.70 -24.70
CA ALA A 194 23.83 6.46 -23.97
C ALA A 194 24.34 6.67 -22.52
N ILE A 195 25.19 7.67 -22.30
CA ILE A 195 25.72 8.02 -20.97
C ILE A 195 24.61 8.65 -20.13
N THR A 196 23.81 9.57 -20.70
CA THR A 196 22.68 10.19 -19.99
C THR A 196 21.64 9.15 -19.57
N LEU A 197 21.26 8.25 -20.48
CA LEU A 197 20.38 7.12 -20.17
C LEU A 197 20.97 6.20 -19.11
N GLY A 198 22.27 5.88 -19.21
CA GLY A 198 22.98 5.06 -18.24
C GLY A 198 22.99 5.68 -16.84
N ILE A 199 23.23 6.99 -16.72
CA ILE A 199 23.22 7.71 -15.45
C ILE A 199 21.81 7.74 -14.85
N THR A 200 20.78 8.06 -15.64
CA THR A 200 19.39 8.10 -15.16
C THR A 200 18.95 6.72 -14.66
N LEU A 201 19.24 5.66 -15.43
CA LEU A 201 18.93 4.30 -15.02
C LEU A 201 19.71 3.90 -13.76
N ALA A 202 20.99 4.27 -13.67
CA ALA A 202 21.80 4.01 -12.47
C ALA A 202 21.26 4.74 -11.24
N LYS A 203 20.78 5.98 -11.36
CA LYS A 203 20.14 6.72 -10.26
C LYS A 203 18.84 6.05 -9.82
N VAL A 204 18.00 5.65 -10.76
CA VAL A 204 16.75 4.91 -10.48
C VAL A 204 17.05 3.60 -9.76
N VAL A 205 17.94 2.78 -10.31
CA VAL A 205 18.33 1.50 -9.70
C VAL A 205 18.94 1.73 -8.32
N GLY A 206 19.79 2.75 -8.18
CA GLY A 206 20.37 3.16 -6.91
C GLY A 206 19.31 3.52 -5.87
N PHE A 207 18.29 4.28 -6.25
CA PHE A 207 17.14 4.58 -5.40
C PHE A 207 16.40 3.32 -4.97
N VAL A 208 16.03 2.46 -5.93
CA VAL A 208 15.27 1.22 -5.65
C VAL A 208 16.06 0.31 -4.72
N VAL A 209 17.36 0.11 -4.99
CA VAL A 209 18.25 -0.69 -4.14
C VAL A 209 18.33 -0.08 -2.74
N LEU A 210 18.49 1.23 -2.62
CA LEU A 210 18.52 1.90 -1.31
C LEU A 210 17.19 1.75 -0.57
N ALA A 211 16.06 1.96 -1.25
CA ALA A 211 14.73 1.83 -0.66
C ALA A 211 14.48 0.42 -0.14
N ILE A 212 14.82 -0.62 -0.91
CA ILE A 212 14.66 -2.02 -0.52
C ILE A 212 15.68 -2.44 0.55
N ALA A 213 16.93 -1.95 0.50
CA ALA A 213 17.97 -2.36 1.45
C ALA A 213 17.85 -1.65 2.82
N LEU A 214 17.55 -0.36 2.81
CA LEU A 214 17.51 0.48 4.00
C LEU A 214 16.08 0.66 4.54
N GLY A 215 15.08 0.74 3.66
CA GLY A 215 13.70 0.98 4.02
C GLY A 215 13.15 -0.01 5.06
N PRO A 216 13.23 -1.34 4.83
CA PRO A 216 12.71 -2.35 5.77
C PRO A 216 13.39 -2.32 7.16
N ARG A 217 14.54 -1.63 7.30
CA ARG A 217 15.20 -1.41 8.59
C ARG A 217 14.79 -0.08 9.21
N VAL A 218 14.90 1.01 8.44
CA VAL A 218 14.73 2.38 8.94
C VAL A 218 13.26 2.71 9.15
N VAL A 219 12.38 2.41 8.20
CA VAL A 219 10.95 2.78 8.30
C VAL A 219 10.29 2.08 9.48
N PRO A 220 10.39 0.74 9.67
CA PRO A 220 9.81 0.09 10.83
C PRO A 220 10.47 0.50 12.16
N TRP A 221 11.75 0.91 12.13
CA TRP A 221 12.41 1.45 13.31
C TRP A 221 11.80 2.79 13.73
N ILE A 222 11.63 3.74 12.81
CA ILE A 222 10.99 5.04 13.06
C ILE A 222 9.57 4.83 13.59
N LEU A 223 8.77 4.03 12.89
CA LEU A 223 7.39 3.76 13.28
C LEU A 223 7.31 3.01 14.62
N GLY A 224 8.28 2.14 14.92
CA GLY A 224 8.40 1.49 16.21
C GLY A 224 8.66 2.47 17.36
N GLN A 225 9.51 3.49 17.15
CA GLN A 225 9.72 4.56 18.14
C GLN A 225 8.42 5.35 18.38
N VAL A 226 7.72 5.72 17.31
CA VAL A 226 6.48 6.48 17.41
C VAL A 226 5.37 5.65 18.03
N ALA A 227 5.25 4.37 17.68
CA ALA A 227 4.27 3.45 18.24
C ALA A 227 4.44 3.29 19.76
N ARG A 228 5.67 3.38 20.29
CA ARG A 228 5.95 3.37 21.75
C ARG A 228 5.35 4.56 22.49
N THR A 229 5.06 5.68 21.80
CA THR A 229 4.39 6.83 22.42
C THR A 229 2.91 6.57 22.71
N GLY A 230 2.30 5.60 22.01
CA GLY A 230 0.87 5.27 22.12
C GLY A 230 -0.08 6.30 21.48
N SER A 231 0.43 7.39 20.90
CA SER A 231 -0.40 8.39 20.20
C SER A 231 -0.75 7.93 18.79
N ARG A 232 -2.05 7.90 18.47
CA ARG A 232 -2.53 7.59 17.13
C ARG A 232 -2.19 8.70 16.14
N GLU A 233 -2.33 9.95 16.55
CA GLU A 233 -2.03 11.12 15.72
C GLU A 233 -0.55 11.17 15.32
N LEU A 234 0.37 10.93 16.27
CA LEU A 234 1.80 10.88 15.97
C LEU A 234 2.12 9.73 15.02
N PHE A 235 1.47 8.58 15.20
CA PHE A 235 1.64 7.45 14.30
C PHE A 235 1.19 7.78 12.86
N THR A 236 -0.02 8.32 12.68
CA THR A 236 -0.51 8.78 11.37
C THR A 236 0.45 9.80 10.75
N LEU A 237 0.87 10.81 11.52
CA LEU A 237 1.82 11.82 11.06
C LEU A 237 3.14 11.19 10.62
N SER A 238 3.66 10.21 11.35
CA SER A 238 4.91 9.54 10.99
C SER A 238 4.79 8.73 9.70
N VAL A 239 3.64 8.09 9.45
CA VAL A 239 3.38 7.40 8.17
C VAL A 239 3.39 8.39 7.01
N LEU A 240 2.68 9.51 7.13
CA LEU A 240 2.65 10.56 6.10
C LEU A 240 4.03 11.18 5.88
N ALA A 241 4.75 11.49 6.96
CA ALA A 241 6.08 12.08 6.90
C ALA A 241 7.07 11.14 6.19
N VAL A 242 6.98 9.83 6.44
CA VAL A 242 7.79 8.83 5.73
C VAL A 242 7.37 8.76 4.25
N ALA A 243 6.08 8.70 3.94
CA ALA A 243 5.58 8.61 2.57
C ALA A 243 6.00 9.83 1.74
N LEU A 244 5.66 11.03 2.21
CA LEU A 244 6.00 12.31 1.56
C LEU A 244 7.52 12.55 1.56
N GLY A 245 8.21 12.21 2.65
CA GLY A 245 9.65 12.40 2.79
C GLY A 245 10.46 11.52 1.84
N ILE A 246 10.09 10.24 1.69
CA ILE A 246 10.72 9.34 0.71
C ILE A 246 10.37 9.78 -0.71
N ALA A 247 9.10 10.16 -0.98
CA ALA A 247 8.71 10.68 -2.29
C ALA A 247 9.54 11.90 -2.69
N TYR A 248 9.58 12.93 -1.84
CA TYR A 248 10.35 14.14 -2.07
C TYR A 248 11.86 13.87 -2.14
N GLY A 249 12.40 13.07 -1.22
CA GLY A 249 13.82 12.70 -1.20
C GLY A 249 14.24 11.93 -2.46
N SER A 250 13.38 11.06 -2.99
CA SER A 250 13.66 10.35 -4.25
C SER A 250 13.77 11.30 -5.44
N ALA A 251 12.94 12.35 -5.47
CA ALA A 251 12.96 13.35 -6.53
C ALA A 251 14.19 14.25 -6.44
N VAL A 252 14.52 14.76 -5.26
CA VAL A 252 15.64 15.69 -5.10
C VAL A 252 17.00 14.99 -5.21
N ILE A 253 17.15 13.81 -4.61
CA ILE A 253 18.45 13.13 -4.50
C ILE A 253 18.73 12.29 -5.75
N PHE A 254 17.73 11.56 -6.23
CA PHE A 254 17.90 10.61 -7.33
C PHE A 254 17.28 11.10 -8.65
N GLY A 255 16.57 12.23 -8.66
CA GLY A 255 15.93 12.76 -9.86
C GLY A 255 14.76 11.90 -10.35
N VAL A 256 14.14 11.11 -9.47
CA VAL A 256 13.04 10.20 -9.83
C VAL A 256 11.68 10.83 -9.53
N SER A 257 10.60 10.34 -10.15
CA SER A 257 9.27 10.91 -9.92
C SER A 257 8.79 10.72 -8.48
N PHE A 258 8.01 11.68 -7.97
CA PHE A 258 7.38 11.58 -6.65
C PHE A 258 6.51 10.31 -6.52
N ALA A 259 5.83 9.93 -7.60
CA ALA A 259 5.03 8.71 -7.69
C ALA A 259 5.85 7.45 -7.36
N LEU A 260 7.06 7.33 -7.90
CA LEU A 260 7.92 6.19 -7.62
C LEU A 260 8.32 6.14 -6.14
N GLY A 261 8.81 7.27 -5.61
CA GLY A 261 9.26 7.32 -4.24
C GLY A 261 8.14 6.98 -3.26
N ALA A 262 6.93 7.48 -3.52
CA ALA A 262 5.75 7.17 -2.75
C ALA A 262 5.35 5.68 -2.83
N PHE A 263 5.35 5.09 -4.03
CA PHE A 263 5.09 3.67 -4.23
C PHE A 263 6.05 2.79 -3.43
N PHE A 264 7.36 3.05 -3.53
CA PHE A 264 8.35 2.28 -2.76
C PHE A 264 8.26 2.53 -1.26
N ALA A 265 7.89 3.74 -0.82
CA ALA A 265 7.59 3.99 0.59
C ALA A 265 6.43 3.11 1.09
N GLY A 266 5.41 2.91 0.26
CA GLY A 266 4.30 2.00 0.52
C GLY A 266 4.73 0.55 0.59
N VAL A 267 5.51 0.06 -0.39
CA VAL A 267 6.02 -1.32 -0.43
C VAL A 267 6.91 -1.63 0.78
N VAL A 268 7.82 -0.73 1.13
CA VAL A 268 8.67 -0.86 2.31
C VAL A 268 7.83 -0.95 3.59
N LEU A 269 6.71 -0.22 3.64
CA LEU A 269 5.83 -0.22 4.80
C LEU A 269 4.89 -1.43 4.85
N SER A 270 4.46 -1.94 3.70
CA SER A 270 3.56 -3.11 3.59
C SER A 270 4.21 -4.39 4.09
N GLU A 271 5.52 -4.54 3.93
CA GLU A 271 6.30 -5.67 4.47
C GLU A 271 6.53 -5.58 6.00
N SER A 272 6.20 -4.44 6.62
CA SER A 272 6.42 -4.25 8.06
C SER A 272 5.26 -4.78 8.91
N ARG A 273 5.53 -5.10 10.18
CA ARG A 273 4.51 -5.42 11.19
C ARG A 273 3.50 -4.29 11.46
N PHE A 274 3.75 -3.09 10.94
CA PHE A 274 2.91 -1.92 11.12
C PHE A 274 2.00 -1.65 9.92
N SER A 275 2.05 -2.47 8.86
CA SER A 275 1.32 -2.29 7.61
C SER A 275 -0.17 -2.12 7.80
N HIS A 276 -0.84 -3.01 8.53
CA HIS A 276 -2.29 -2.94 8.77
C HIS A 276 -2.72 -1.64 9.46
N ARG A 277 -1.94 -1.21 10.47
CA ARG A 277 -2.23 0.03 11.19
C ARG A 277 -1.94 1.25 10.31
N ALA A 278 -0.84 1.22 9.57
CA ALA A 278 -0.48 2.29 8.64
C ALA A 278 -1.51 2.45 7.53
N ALA A 279 -2.00 1.36 6.95
CA ALA A 279 -3.09 1.36 5.99
C ALA A 279 -4.35 1.99 6.61
N HIS A 280 -4.84 1.45 7.73
CA HIS A 280 -6.05 1.95 8.39
C HIS A 280 -5.97 3.45 8.76
N ASP A 281 -4.82 3.90 9.26
CA ASP A 281 -4.64 5.27 9.72
C ASP A 281 -4.32 6.27 8.59
N SER A 282 -3.89 5.82 7.41
CA SER A 282 -3.59 6.68 6.25
C SER A 282 -4.68 6.69 5.18
N LEU A 283 -5.54 5.66 5.12
CA LEU A 283 -6.66 5.55 4.17
C LEU A 283 -7.53 6.81 4.09
N PRO A 284 -7.99 7.43 5.20
CA PRO A 284 -8.84 8.62 5.11
C PRO A 284 -8.17 9.81 4.40
N LEU A 285 -6.85 9.93 4.54
CA LEU A 285 -6.08 10.98 3.89
C LEU A 285 -5.84 10.65 2.42
N GLN A 286 -5.51 9.40 2.11
CA GLN A 286 -5.43 8.93 0.74
C GLN A 286 -6.74 9.21 -0.01
N ASP A 287 -7.90 8.89 0.57
CA ASP A 287 -9.21 9.12 -0.04
C ASP A 287 -9.47 10.62 -0.27
N ALA A 288 -9.19 11.47 0.73
CA ALA A 288 -9.39 12.91 0.61
C ALA A 288 -8.50 13.54 -0.48
N PHE A 289 -7.23 13.14 -0.57
CA PHE A 289 -6.32 13.67 -1.57
C PHE A 289 -6.50 13.02 -2.96
N ALA A 290 -7.01 11.79 -3.03
CA ALA A 290 -7.44 11.17 -4.29
C ALA A 290 -8.58 11.97 -4.93
N VAL A 291 -9.53 12.48 -4.13
CA VAL A 291 -10.57 13.39 -4.63
C VAL A 291 -9.95 14.62 -5.29
N LEU A 292 -9.00 15.28 -4.64
CA LEU A 292 -8.33 16.45 -5.21
C LEU A 292 -7.54 16.13 -6.48
N PHE A 293 -6.91 14.96 -6.54
CA PHE A 293 -6.27 14.46 -7.77
C PHE A 293 -7.28 14.32 -8.91
N PHE A 294 -8.38 13.61 -8.72
CA PHE A 294 -9.38 13.39 -9.77
C PHE A 294 -10.08 14.69 -10.19
N VAL A 295 -10.37 15.60 -9.25
CA VAL A 295 -10.87 16.94 -9.60
C VAL A 295 -9.84 17.66 -10.48
N SER A 296 -8.57 17.65 -10.10
CA SER A 296 -7.52 18.33 -10.87
C SER A 296 -7.31 17.72 -12.27
N VAL A 297 -7.36 16.39 -12.39
CA VAL A 297 -7.35 15.71 -13.69
C VAL A 297 -8.57 16.08 -14.52
N GLY A 298 -9.76 16.11 -13.93
CA GLY A 298 -10.99 16.51 -14.63
C GLY A 298 -10.95 17.95 -15.13
N MET A 299 -10.26 18.86 -14.45
CA MET A 299 -10.06 20.24 -14.91
C MET A 299 -9.27 20.33 -16.22
N LEU A 300 -8.39 19.37 -16.49
CA LEU A 300 -7.58 19.37 -17.71
C LEU A 300 -8.35 18.85 -18.93
N PHE A 301 -9.51 18.21 -18.71
CA PHE A 301 -10.31 17.61 -19.78
C PHE A 301 -11.04 18.66 -20.61
N ASP A 302 -10.88 18.64 -21.94
CA ASP A 302 -11.73 19.40 -22.87
C ASP A 302 -12.92 18.55 -23.34
N PRO A 303 -14.15 18.77 -22.81
CA PRO A 303 -15.32 17.95 -23.17
C PRO A 303 -15.75 18.14 -24.62
N SER A 304 -15.26 19.16 -25.32
CA SER A 304 -15.59 19.38 -26.73
C SER A 304 -15.09 18.26 -27.63
N ILE A 305 -14.10 17.46 -27.19
CA ILE A 305 -13.59 16.30 -27.94
C ILE A 305 -14.68 15.26 -28.23
N LEU A 306 -15.67 15.10 -27.35
CA LEU A 306 -16.80 14.19 -27.56
C LEU A 306 -17.64 14.56 -28.79
N VAL A 307 -17.68 15.84 -29.13
CA VAL A 307 -18.46 16.39 -30.25
C VAL A 307 -17.58 16.60 -31.47
N ARG A 308 -16.33 17.04 -31.27
CA ARG A 308 -15.36 17.31 -32.36
C ARG A 308 -14.85 16.02 -33.00
N GLU A 309 -14.50 15.02 -32.19
CA GLU A 309 -13.89 13.78 -32.65
C GLU A 309 -14.60 12.52 -32.09
N PRO A 310 -15.91 12.36 -32.31
CA PRO A 310 -16.67 11.25 -31.75
C PRO A 310 -16.15 9.89 -32.22
N LEU A 311 -15.64 9.81 -33.46
CA LEU A 311 -15.06 8.57 -34.01
C LEU A 311 -13.76 8.18 -33.30
N ALA A 312 -12.92 9.15 -32.95
CA ALA A 312 -11.68 8.88 -32.22
C ALA A 312 -12.00 8.39 -30.80
N VAL A 313 -12.93 9.05 -30.10
CA VAL A 313 -13.39 8.62 -28.77
C VAL A 313 -13.98 7.21 -28.82
N LEU A 314 -14.82 6.89 -29.82
CA LEU A 314 -15.36 5.55 -30.00
C LEU A 314 -14.28 4.51 -30.30
N ALA A 315 -13.25 4.85 -31.08
CA ALA A 315 -12.12 3.96 -31.34
C ALA A 315 -11.34 3.66 -30.06
N VAL A 316 -11.06 4.67 -29.22
CA VAL A 316 -10.43 4.49 -27.91
C VAL A 316 -11.29 3.62 -27.00
N LEU A 317 -12.59 3.92 -26.91
CA LEU A 317 -13.52 3.14 -26.10
C LEU A 317 -13.60 1.69 -26.58
N ALA A 318 -13.59 1.45 -27.90
CA ALA A 318 -13.55 0.12 -28.47
C ALA A 318 -12.25 -0.62 -28.13
N ILE A 319 -11.09 0.04 -28.16
CA ILE A 319 -9.82 -0.55 -27.71
C ILE A 319 -9.92 -0.96 -26.23
N ILE A 320 -10.43 -0.09 -25.37
CA ILE A 320 -10.52 -0.32 -23.92
C ILE A 320 -11.54 -1.41 -23.57
N MET A 321 -12.75 -1.33 -24.11
CA MET A 321 -13.84 -2.24 -23.70
C MET A 321 -13.84 -3.55 -24.47
N VAL A 322 -13.40 -3.54 -25.73
CA VAL A 322 -13.43 -4.71 -26.61
C VAL A 322 -12.02 -5.22 -26.89
N GLY A 323 -11.13 -4.37 -27.38
CA GLY A 323 -9.77 -4.76 -27.80
C GLY A 323 -8.99 -5.45 -26.70
N LYS A 324 -8.76 -4.78 -25.57
CA LYS A 324 -8.01 -5.37 -24.45
C LYS A 324 -8.78 -6.47 -23.73
N SER A 325 -10.10 -6.40 -23.63
CA SER A 325 -10.92 -7.46 -23.03
C SER A 325 -10.82 -8.75 -23.84
N LEU A 326 -10.85 -8.66 -25.18
CA LEU A 326 -10.63 -9.79 -26.07
C LEU A 326 -9.19 -10.32 -25.96
N ALA A 327 -8.20 -9.42 -25.86
CA ALA A 327 -6.81 -9.81 -25.64
C ALA A 327 -6.65 -10.61 -24.33
N ALA A 328 -7.20 -10.11 -23.22
CA ALA A 328 -7.20 -10.79 -21.92
C ALA A 328 -7.90 -12.16 -22.01
N MET A 329 -9.09 -12.21 -22.61
CA MET A 329 -9.82 -13.47 -22.81
C MET A 329 -9.01 -14.49 -23.62
N LEU A 330 -8.42 -14.06 -24.73
CA LEU A 330 -7.60 -14.93 -25.59
C LEU A 330 -6.38 -15.45 -24.84
N ILE A 331 -5.67 -14.58 -24.10
CA ILE A 331 -4.49 -14.97 -23.33
C ILE A 331 -4.86 -16.01 -22.28
N VAL A 332 -5.94 -15.80 -21.52
CA VAL A 332 -6.37 -16.76 -20.48
C VAL A 332 -6.74 -18.12 -21.11
N LEU A 333 -7.41 -18.13 -22.26
CA LEU A 333 -7.72 -19.36 -22.99
C LEU A 333 -6.46 -20.07 -23.51
N VAL A 334 -5.50 -19.33 -24.07
CA VAL A 334 -4.20 -19.86 -24.54
C VAL A 334 -3.38 -20.43 -23.38
N LEU A 335 -3.45 -19.80 -22.20
CA LEU A 335 -2.84 -20.31 -20.97
C LEU A 335 -3.55 -21.55 -20.41
N GLY A 336 -4.62 -22.03 -21.05
CA GLY A 336 -5.27 -23.28 -20.70
C GLY A 336 -6.20 -23.18 -19.49
N TYR A 337 -6.82 -22.02 -19.28
CA TYR A 337 -7.83 -21.81 -18.23
C TYR A 337 -9.24 -21.77 -18.83
N PRO A 338 -10.28 -22.04 -18.03
CA PRO A 338 -11.64 -22.18 -18.52
C PRO A 338 -12.21 -20.85 -19.00
N LEU A 339 -13.21 -20.96 -19.88
CA LEU A 339 -13.92 -19.82 -20.46
C LEU A 339 -14.53 -18.90 -19.40
N THR A 340 -14.98 -19.45 -18.27
CA THR A 340 -15.52 -18.68 -17.13
C THR A 340 -14.47 -17.73 -16.58
N THR A 341 -13.26 -18.23 -16.29
CA THR A 341 -12.11 -17.41 -15.88
C THR A 341 -11.77 -16.37 -16.93
N ALA A 342 -11.70 -16.76 -18.21
CA ALA A 342 -11.34 -15.85 -19.30
C ALA A 342 -12.31 -14.68 -19.42
N VAL A 343 -13.63 -14.94 -19.39
CA VAL A 343 -14.65 -13.91 -19.51
C VAL A 343 -14.73 -13.04 -18.24
N THR A 344 -14.58 -13.63 -17.06
CA THR A 344 -14.54 -12.87 -15.80
C THR A 344 -13.34 -11.92 -15.76
N VAL A 345 -12.13 -12.40 -16.05
CA VAL A 345 -10.92 -11.56 -16.10
C VAL A 345 -11.06 -10.48 -17.19
N ALA A 346 -11.59 -10.82 -18.36
CA ALA A 346 -11.83 -9.83 -19.41
C ALA A 346 -12.79 -8.72 -18.98
N ALA A 347 -13.90 -9.05 -18.32
CA ALA A 347 -14.84 -8.04 -17.80
C ALA A 347 -14.25 -7.21 -16.66
N SER A 348 -13.44 -7.84 -15.81
CA SER A 348 -12.70 -7.17 -14.73
C SER A 348 -11.74 -6.10 -15.23
N LEU A 349 -11.13 -6.31 -16.40
CA LEU A 349 -10.11 -5.43 -16.95
C LEU A 349 -10.68 -4.42 -17.96
N ALA A 350 -11.97 -4.39 -18.28
CA ALA A 350 -12.58 -3.63 -19.37
C ALA A 350 -12.67 -2.09 -19.18
N GLN A 351 -11.83 -1.51 -18.32
CA GLN A 351 -11.82 -0.08 -17.98
C GLN A 351 -10.41 0.43 -17.66
N VAL A 352 -10.20 1.74 -17.70
CA VAL A 352 -8.87 2.36 -17.54
C VAL A 352 -8.58 2.79 -16.10
N GLY A 353 -7.34 2.63 -15.66
CA GLY A 353 -6.86 2.96 -14.31
C GLY A 353 -6.45 4.41 -14.05
N GLU A 354 -6.32 4.76 -12.77
CA GLU A 354 -5.80 6.07 -12.33
C GLU A 354 -4.41 6.39 -12.89
N PHE A 355 -3.57 5.36 -13.05
CA PHE A 355 -2.22 5.47 -13.57
C PHE A 355 -2.16 5.98 -15.01
N SER A 356 -3.21 5.74 -15.79
CA SER A 356 -3.30 6.21 -17.16
C SER A 356 -3.36 7.73 -17.25
N PHE A 357 -3.96 8.39 -16.25
CA PHE A 357 -3.96 9.86 -16.15
C PHE A 357 -2.58 10.40 -15.80
N ILE A 358 -1.89 9.73 -14.87
CA ILE A 358 -0.53 10.09 -14.45
C ILE A 358 0.43 9.95 -15.64
N LEU A 359 0.32 8.84 -16.38
CA LEU A 359 1.13 8.60 -17.57
C LEU A 359 0.84 9.60 -18.69
N ALA A 360 -0.44 9.89 -18.95
CA ALA A 360 -0.82 10.88 -19.95
C ALA A 360 -0.28 12.28 -19.60
N GLY A 361 -0.40 12.69 -18.33
CA GLY A 361 0.16 13.94 -17.83
C GLY A 361 1.68 14.01 -17.98
N LEU A 362 2.39 12.94 -17.62
CA LEU A 362 3.84 12.85 -17.80
C LEU A 362 4.24 12.88 -19.28
N GLY A 363 3.53 12.13 -20.14
CA GLY A 363 3.74 12.11 -21.58
C GLY A 363 3.54 13.48 -22.22
N ALA A 364 2.52 14.23 -21.79
CA ALA A 364 2.29 15.59 -22.22
C ALA A 364 3.40 16.54 -21.73
N ALA A 365 3.83 16.41 -20.46
CA ALA A 365 4.91 17.22 -19.90
C ALA A 365 6.27 16.99 -20.60
N LEU A 366 6.52 15.77 -21.08
CA LEU A 366 7.70 15.40 -21.85
C LEU A 366 7.59 15.73 -23.35
N GLY A 367 6.47 16.31 -23.79
CA GLY A 367 6.22 16.63 -25.20
C GLY A 367 6.08 15.41 -26.11
N LEU A 368 5.83 14.23 -25.55
CA LEU A 368 5.63 12.98 -26.30
C LEU A 368 4.19 12.83 -26.77
N LEU A 369 3.24 13.13 -25.88
CA LEU A 369 1.82 12.92 -26.12
C LEU A 369 1.16 14.24 -26.56
N PRO A 370 0.50 14.29 -27.73
CA PRO A 370 -0.24 15.47 -28.15
C PRO A 370 -1.45 15.71 -27.24
N LYS A 371 -1.93 16.97 -27.19
CA LYS A 371 -3.06 17.35 -26.33
C LYS A 371 -4.30 16.52 -26.62
N GLU A 372 -4.57 16.28 -27.90
CA GLU A 372 -5.66 15.43 -28.39
C GLU A 372 -5.55 14.01 -27.81
N GLY A 373 -4.33 13.47 -27.68
CA GLY A 373 -4.10 12.16 -27.07
C GLY A 373 -4.44 12.12 -25.59
N SER A 374 -4.08 13.15 -24.83
CA SER A 374 -4.46 13.28 -23.41
C SER A 374 -5.98 13.37 -23.24
N ASP A 375 -6.65 14.18 -24.06
CA ASP A 375 -8.10 14.34 -24.05
C ASP A 375 -8.80 13.02 -24.40
N LEU A 376 -8.29 12.27 -25.39
CA LEU A 376 -8.84 10.97 -25.79
C LEU A 376 -8.66 9.89 -24.70
N ILE A 377 -7.52 9.85 -24.00
CA ILE A 377 -7.31 8.95 -22.87
C ILE A 377 -8.32 9.27 -21.76
N LEU A 378 -8.49 10.55 -21.43
CA LEU A 378 -9.38 10.98 -20.35
C LEU A 378 -10.85 10.72 -20.70
N ALA A 379 -11.28 11.00 -21.93
CA ALA A 379 -12.60 10.65 -22.44
C ALA A 379 -12.85 9.13 -22.40
N GLY A 380 -11.91 8.34 -22.92
CA GLY A 380 -11.99 6.89 -22.95
C GLY A 380 -12.04 6.29 -21.54
N ALA A 381 -11.25 6.81 -20.61
CA ALA A 381 -11.26 6.38 -19.21
C ALA A 381 -12.60 6.70 -18.54
N LEU A 382 -13.08 7.94 -18.64
CA LEU A 382 -14.38 8.36 -18.10
C LEU A 382 -15.53 7.47 -18.60
N LEU A 383 -15.61 7.27 -19.90
CA LEU A 383 -16.65 6.46 -20.52
C LEU A 383 -16.51 4.98 -20.14
N SER A 384 -15.30 4.42 -20.18
CA SER A 384 -15.09 3.02 -19.83
C SER A 384 -15.38 2.70 -18.37
N ILE A 385 -14.98 3.56 -17.42
CA ILE A 385 -15.31 3.41 -16.00
C ILE A 385 -16.82 3.46 -15.79
N THR A 386 -17.50 4.39 -16.48
CA THR A 386 -18.97 4.54 -16.40
C THR A 386 -19.69 3.31 -16.98
N LEU A 387 -19.17 2.72 -18.06
CA LEU A 387 -19.79 1.59 -18.76
C LEU A 387 -19.37 0.22 -18.19
N ASN A 388 -18.31 0.14 -17.38
CA ASN A 388 -17.79 -1.13 -16.85
C ASN A 388 -18.81 -1.99 -16.09
N PRO A 389 -19.72 -1.43 -15.27
CA PRO A 389 -20.75 -2.25 -14.60
C PRO A 389 -21.59 -3.07 -15.59
N LEU A 390 -21.79 -2.58 -16.81
CA LEU A 390 -22.51 -3.29 -17.86
C LEU A 390 -21.74 -4.50 -18.39
N ALA A 391 -20.39 -4.45 -18.41
CA ALA A 391 -19.56 -5.58 -18.81
C ALA A 391 -19.86 -6.82 -17.96
N PHE A 392 -19.95 -6.64 -16.62
CA PHE A 392 -20.30 -7.71 -15.69
C PHE A 392 -21.74 -8.23 -15.84
N VAL A 393 -22.69 -7.40 -16.29
CA VAL A 393 -24.06 -7.85 -16.58
C VAL A 393 -24.10 -8.77 -17.79
N VAL A 394 -23.21 -8.54 -18.77
CA VAL A 394 -23.14 -9.34 -20.01
C VAL A 394 -22.45 -10.69 -19.78
N VAL A 395 -21.57 -10.81 -18.78
CA VAL A 395 -20.76 -12.02 -18.48
C VAL A 395 -21.58 -13.32 -18.49
N PRO A 396 -22.69 -13.49 -17.73
CA PRO A 396 -23.40 -14.77 -17.68
C PRO A 396 -24.02 -15.16 -19.03
N GLY A 397 -24.53 -14.18 -19.77
CA GLY A 397 -25.10 -14.37 -21.11
C GLY A 397 -24.04 -14.77 -22.13
N LEU A 398 -22.87 -14.16 -22.04
CA LEU A 398 -21.73 -14.45 -22.91
C LEU A 398 -21.17 -15.85 -22.64
N ILE A 399 -20.97 -16.22 -21.36
CA ILE A 399 -20.55 -17.56 -20.96
C ILE A 399 -21.51 -18.61 -21.51
N ARG A 400 -22.83 -18.43 -21.35
CA ARG A 400 -23.84 -19.39 -21.84
C ARG A 400 -23.81 -19.56 -23.37
N ARG A 401 -23.58 -18.48 -24.12
CA ARG A 401 -23.51 -18.54 -25.59
C ARG A 401 -22.24 -19.23 -26.07
N LEU A 402 -21.10 -18.91 -25.45
CA LEU A 402 -19.80 -19.45 -25.84
C LEU A 402 -19.62 -20.90 -25.35
N SER A 403 -20.23 -21.29 -24.22
CA SER A 403 -20.20 -22.68 -23.73
C SER A 403 -21.06 -23.64 -24.56
N ALA A 404 -21.94 -23.13 -25.44
CA ALA A 404 -22.62 -23.96 -26.43
C ALA A 404 -21.63 -24.62 -27.41
N TRP A 405 -20.40 -24.13 -27.50
CA TRP A 405 -19.32 -24.70 -28.30
C TRP A 405 -18.58 -25.74 -27.45
N SER A 406 -18.78 -27.02 -27.77
CA SER A 406 -18.35 -28.16 -26.94
C SER A 406 -16.84 -28.23 -26.64
N ALA A 407 -16.00 -27.65 -27.51
CA ALA A 407 -14.56 -27.57 -27.32
C ALA A 407 -14.16 -26.56 -26.22
N LEU A 408 -14.85 -25.42 -26.13
CA LEU A 408 -14.58 -24.37 -25.13
C LEU A 408 -15.16 -24.71 -23.76
N ALA A 409 -16.23 -25.50 -23.71
CA ALA A 409 -16.90 -25.88 -22.46
C ALA A 409 -16.08 -26.81 -21.56
N ARG A 410 -15.19 -27.63 -22.14
CA ARG A 410 -14.34 -28.58 -21.39
C ARG A 410 -12.88 -28.13 -21.26
N HIS A 411 -12.55 -26.96 -21.81
CA HIS A 411 -11.18 -26.45 -21.83
C HIS A 411 -10.74 -25.98 -20.44
N GLY A 412 -9.53 -26.36 -20.02
CA GLY A 412 -8.86 -25.78 -18.86
C GLY A 412 -9.39 -26.15 -17.46
N GLU A 413 -10.45 -26.96 -17.37
CA GLU A 413 -11.10 -27.34 -16.10
C GLU A 413 -10.12 -28.00 -15.10
N HIS A 414 -9.24 -28.88 -15.59
CA HIS A 414 -8.22 -29.53 -14.74
C HIS A 414 -7.23 -28.52 -14.15
N ARG A 415 -6.82 -27.53 -14.93
CA ARG A 415 -5.85 -26.51 -14.49
C ARG A 415 -6.48 -25.55 -13.48
N TYR A 416 -7.76 -25.22 -13.68
CA TYR A 416 -8.52 -24.41 -12.73
C TYR A 416 -8.68 -25.11 -11.38
N ARG A 417 -9.08 -26.38 -11.36
CA ARG A 417 -9.22 -27.16 -10.12
C ARG A 417 -7.90 -27.32 -9.37
N ALA A 418 -6.79 -27.50 -10.09
CA ALA A 418 -5.47 -27.55 -9.46
C ALA A 418 -5.12 -26.21 -8.78
N LEU A 419 -5.40 -25.08 -9.45
CA LEU A 419 -5.19 -23.75 -8.87
C LEU A 419 -6.09 -23.51 -7.65
N GLU A 420 -7.35 -23.93 -7.71
CA GLU A 420 -8.30 -23.81 -6.60
C GLU A 420 -7.81 -24.60 -5.37
N ALA A 421 -7.36 -25.85 -5.57
CA ALA A 421 -6.77 -26.66 -4.50
C ALA A 421 -5.49 -26.04 -3.92
N ASP A 422 -4.61 -25.47 -4.76
CA ASP A 422 -3.39 -24.78 -4.30
C ASP A 422 -3.73 -23.54 -3.46
N LEU A 423 -4.76 -22.78 -3.86
CA LEU A 423 -5.23 -21.60 -3.13
C LEU A 423 -5.84 -21.98 -1.78
N GLU A 424 -6.68 -23.01 -1.73
CA GLU A 424 -7.24 -23.54 -0.48
C GLU A 424 -6.14 -24.05 0.46
N ALA A 425 -5.16 -24.78 -0.07
CA ALA A 425 -4.02 -25.25 0.71
C ALA A 425 -3.15 -24.08 1.24
N ALA A 426 -2.96 -23.03 0.45
CA ALA A 426 -2.24 -21.83 0.88
C ALA A 426 -2.98 -21.09 2.00
N GLN A 427 -4.32 -20.97 1.90
CA GLN A 427 -5.16 -20.38 2.94
C GLN A 427 -5.13 -21.21 4.23
N ALA A 428 -5.25 -22.53 4.12
CA ALA A 428 -5.15 -23.44 5.27
C ALA A 428 -3.81 -23.27 5.99
N ARG A 429 -2.69 -23.22 5.26
CA ARG A 429 -1.36 -22.96 5.85
C ARG A 429 -1.24 -21.59 6.50
N ALA A 430 -1.86 -20.56 5.92
CA ALA A 430 -1.86 -19.22 6.50
C ALA A 430 -2.64 -19.19 7.83
N GLN A 431 -3.83 -19.79 7.85
CA GLN A 431 -4.64 -19.95 9.05
C GLN A 431 -3.96 -20.82 10.11
N GLU A 432 -3.30 -21.91 9.69
CA GLU A 432 -2.51 -22.76 10.59
C GLU A 432 -1.34 -22.00 11.20
N ARG A 433 -0.62 -21.16 10.44
CA ARG A 433 0.45 -20.31 10.98
C ARG A 433 -0.09 -19.31 12.01
N GLU A 434 -1.24 -18.73 11.74
CA GLU A 434 -1.88 -17.77 12.66
C GLU A 434 -2.37 -18.48 13.92
N HIS A 435 -3.04 -19.62 13.79
CA HIS A 435 -3.43 -20.46 14.93
C HIS A 435 -2.23 -21.01 15.70
N ALA A 436 -1.17 -21.46 15.03
CA ALA A 436 0.06 -21.91 15.67
C ALA A 436 0.72 -20.78 16.45
N HIS A 437 0.77 -19.57 15.89
CA HIS A 437 1.27 -18.39 16.59
C HIS A 437 0.40 -18.07 17.82
N VAL A 438 -0.93 -18.13 17.72
CA VAL A 438 -1.83 -17.96 18.87
C VAL A 438 -1.62 -19.06 19.92
N LEU A 439 -1.46 -20.31 19.50
CA LEU A 439 -1.22 -21.46 20.39
C LEU A 439 0.15 -21.38 21.06
N GLU A 440 1.18 -20.90 20.37
CA GLU A 440 2.51 -20.66 20.91
C GLU A 440 2.45 -19.60 22.01
N VAL A 441 1.79 -18.46 21.76
CA VAL A 441 1.54 -17.46 22.82
C VAL A 441 0.70 -18.04 23.95
N GLN A 442 -0.28 -18.91 23.68
CA GLN A 442 -1.06 -19.59 24.71
C GLN A 442 -0.22 -20.49 25.61
N GLN A 443 0.62 -21.35 25.02
CA GLN A 443 1.49 -22.26 25.76
C GLN A 443 2.50 -21.51 26.61
N VAL A 444 3.02 -20.40 26.09
CA VAL A 444 3.92 -19.53 26.82
C VAL A 444 3.18 -18.85 27.98
N VAL A 445 1.97 -18.31 27.77
CA VAL A 445 1.16 -17.69 28.84
C VAL A 445 0.76 -18.69 29.94
N GLN A 446 0.44 -19.94 29.58
CA GLN A 446 0.15 -21.00 30.56
C GLN A 446 1.33 -21.32 31.48
N ARG A 447 2.56 -21.01 31.05
CA ARG A 447 3.78 -21.26 31.82
C ARG A 447 3.99 -20.26 32.97
N PHE A 448 3.25 -19.14 32.99
CA PHE A 448 3.34 -18.15 34.04
C PHE A 448 2.31 -18.43 35.15
N PRO A 449 2.74 -18.80 36.37
CA PRO A 449 1.84 -19.15 37.46
C PRO A 449 0.88 -18.01 37.83
N ILE A 450 1.29 -16.76 37.60
CA ILE A 450 0.49 -15.57 37.91
C ILE A 450 -0.82 -15.49 37.12
N PHE A 451 -0.92 -16.19 35.97
CA PHE A 451 -2.09 -16.19 35.09
C PHE A 451 -2.96 -17.44 35.20
N ALA A 452 -2.63 -18.38 36.10
CA ALA A 452 -3.32 -19.66 36.21
C ALA A 452 -4.82 -19.52 36.54
N ASP A 453 -5.20 -18.53 37.34
CA ASP A 453 -6.58 -18.33 37.82
C ASP A 453 -7.43 -17.42 36.93
N ILE A 454 -6.91 -17.00 35.77
CA ILE A 454 -7.69 -16.21 34.80
C ILE A 454 -8.63 -17.14 34.04
N ASP A 455 -9.88 -16.72 33.89
CA ASP A 455 -10.87 -17.38 33.06
C ASP A 455 -10.37 -17.58 31.61
N PRO A 456 -10.46 -18.79 31.01
CA PRO A 456 -10.01 -19.05 29.64
C PRO A 456 -10.45 -18.02 28.58
N GLU A 457 -11.66 -17.48 28.66
CA GLU A 457 -12.15 -16.47 27.72
C GLU A 457 -11.40 -15.13 27.87
N GLN A 458 -11.21 -14.67 29.10
CA GLN A 458 -10.42 -13.46 29.39
C GLN A 458 -8.96 -13.66 28.96
N ARG A 459 -8.41 -14.87 29.19
CA ARG A 459 -7.05 -15.24 28.79
C ARG A 459 -6.82 -15.05 27.29
N GLN A 460 -7.79 -15.37 26.44
CA GLN A 460 -7.69 -15.16 24.99
C GLN A 460 -7.57 -13.69 24.59
N GLU A 461 -8.34 -12.80 25.23
CA GLU A 461 -8.25 -11.34 25.01
C GLU A 461 -6.85 -10.82 25.39
N PHE A 462 -6.21 -11.43 26.40
CA PHE A 462 -4.88 -11.03 26.87
C PHE A 462 -3.73 -11.47 25.99
N LEU A 463 -3.85 -12.61 25.28
CA LEU A 463 -2.82 -13.07 24.33
C LEU A 463 -2.54 -12.03 23.25
N LEU A 464 -3.58 -11.32 22.82
CA LEU A 464 -3.50 -10.28 21.79
C LEU A 464 -2.70 -9.05 22.25
N LEU A 465 -2.47 -8.89 23.55
CA LEU A 465 -1.72 -7.77 24.13
C LEU A 465 -0.23 -8.08 24.24
N PHE A 466 0.18 -9.34 24.14
CA PHE A 466 1.58 -9.75 24.21
C PHE A 466 2.26 -9.61 22.85
N LYS A 467 3.49 -9.10 22.86
CA LYS A 467 4.36 -9.01 21.68
C LYS A 467 5.63 -9.81 21.89
N PRO A 468 5.98 -10.74 20.99
CA PRO A 468 7.23 -11.48 21.08
C PRO A 468 8.42 -10.52 20.93
N ARG A 469 9.46 -10.76 21.72
CA ARG A 469 10.75 -10.09 21.67
C ARG A 469 11.85 -11.11 21.98
N SER A 470 12.91 -11.13 21.19
CA SER A 470 14.12 -11.89 21.50
C SER A 470 15.20 -10.97 22.08
N ALA A 471 16.08 -11.51 22.90
CA ALA A 471 17.29 -10.85 23.38
C ALA A 471 18.50 -11.81 23.29
N ASN A 472 19.64 -11.31 22.82
CA ASN A 472 20.87 -12.09 22.69
C ASN A 472 21.64 -12.15 24.02
N PRO A 473 22.50 -13.15 24.25
CA PRO A 473 23.39 -13.18 25.42
C PRO A 473 24.21 -11.89 25.55
N GLY A 474 24.26 -11.32 26.76
CA GLY A 474 24.90 -10.04 27.06
C GLY A 474 24.09 -8.79 26.68
N GLU A 475 22.95 -8.93 26.00
CA GLU A 475 22.07 -7.82 25.65
C GLU A 475 21.39 -7.27 26.91
N ARG A 476 21.51 -5.97 27.14
CA ARG A 476 20.82 -5.27 28.22
C ARG A 476 19.37 -4.99 27.83
N ILE A 477 18.43 -5.70 28.45
CA ILE A 477 16.99 -5.64 28.18
C ILE A 477 16.36 -4.41 28.84
N ILE A 478 16.76 -4.09 30.09
CA ILE A 478 16.34 -2.90 30.83
C ILE A 478 17.59 -2.21 31.36
N GLN A 479 17.61 -0.87 31.27
CA GLN A 479 18.64 -0.06 31.91
C GLN A 479 18.11 0.63 33.18
N LYS A 480 18.92 0.61 34.25
CA LYS A 480 18.61 1.33 35.49
C LYS A 480 18.47 2.83 35.19
N GLY A 481 17.41 3.45 35.72
CA GLY A 481 17.08 4.86 35.51
C GLY A 481 16.15 5.15 34.33
N ASP A 482 15.87 4.19 33.46
CA ASP A 482 14.98 4.39 32.32
C ASP A 482 13.53 4.63 32.75
N LYS A 483 12.75 5.23 31.83
CA LYS A 483 11.30 5.30 31.98
C LYS A 483 10.70 3.91 31.72
N PRO A 484 9.70 3.46 32.49
CA PRO A 484 9.10 2.15 32.29
C PRO A 484 8.25 2.13 31.01
N ASP A 485 8.68 1.30 30.05
CA ASP A 485 8.09 1.12 28.72
C ASP A 485 7.12 -0.06 28.64
N GLY A 486 7.38 -1.12 29.40
CA GLY A 486 6.55 -2.32 29.45
C GLY A 486 6.97 -3.34 30.49
N MET A 487 6.25 -4.44 30.56
CA MET A 487 6.57 -5.60 31.39
C MET A 487 7.07 -6.72 30.48
N TYR A 488 7.98 -7.54 31.00
CA TYR A 488 8.66 -8.59 30.27
C TYR A 488 8.45 -9.92 30.97
N PHE A 489 8.14 -10.94 30.19
CA PHE A 489 7.84 -12.29 30.63
C PHE A 489 8.78 -13.26 29.91
N ILE A 490 9.57 -14.03 30.64
CA ILE A 490 10.59 -14.92 30.06
C ILE A 490 9.93 -16.23 29.65
N SER A 491 9.83 -16.47 28.34
CA SER A 491 9.29 -17.73 27.81
C SER A 491 10.35 -18.82 27.76
N SER A 492 11.57 -18.47 27.36
CA SER A 492 12.75 -19.32 27.33
C SER A 492 14.04 -18.48 27.56
N GLY A 493 15.13 -19.13 27.97
CA GLY A 493 16.40 -18.47 28.29
C GLY A 493 16.51 -18.02 29.76
N LYS A 494 17.57 -17.26 30.06
CA LYS A 494 17.87 -16.73 31.41
C LYS A 494 18.29 -15.27 31.34
N ALA A 495 17.81 -14.46 32.28
CA ALA A 495 18.22 -13.07 32.44
C ALA A 495 18.70 -12.81 33.87
N ALA A 496 19.66 -11.91 34.03
CA ALA A 496 20.11 -11.43 35.33
C ALA A 496 19.55 -10.04 35.59
N VAL A 497 19.03 -9.83 36.79
CA VAL A 497 18.66 -8.51 37.31
C VAL A 497 19.78 -8.06 38.23
N ASP A 498 20.52 -7.04 37.79
CA ASP A 498 21.61 -6.45 38.56
C ASP A 498 21.03 -5.35 39.46
N THR A 499 20.96 -5.65 40.75
CA THR A 499 20.49 -4.74 41.79
C THR A 499 21.65 -4.34 42.69
N ASP A 500 21.50 -3.21 43.40
CA ASP A 500 22.52 -2.78 44.37
C ASP A 500 22.69 -3.78 45.55
N ALA A 501 21.75 -4.72 45.72
CA ALA A 501 21.81 -5.81 46.71
C ALA A 501 22.48 -7.10 46.18
N GLY A 502 22.84 -7.13 44.90
CA GLY A 502 23.40 -8.29 44.21
C GLY A 502 22.63 -8.69 42.94
N GLU A 503 23.17 -9.66 42.22
CA GLU A 503 22.62 -10.16 40.97
C GLU A 503 21.59 -11.27 41.22
N VAL A 504 20.38 -11.12 40.67
CA VAL A 504 19.30 -12.11 40.77
C VAL A 504 19.03 -12.73 39.40
N ALA A 505 19.22 -14.04 39.27
CA ALA A 505 18.91 -14.76 38.05
C ALA A 505 17.40 -15.06 37.93
N LEU A 506 16.85 -14.76 36.76
CA LEU A 506 15.48 -15.06 36.33
C LEU A 506 15.51 -16.07 35.18
N GLY A 507 14.54 -16.97 35.17
CA GLY A 507 14.41 -18.03 34.17
C GLY A 507 13.03 -18.12 33.54
N PRO A 508 12.75 -19.19 32.77
CA PRO A 508 11.47 -19.38 32.10
C PRO A 508 10.30 -19.44 33.10
N GLY A 509 9.26 -18.64 32.86
CA GLY A 509 8.11 -18.48 33.77
C GLY A 509 8.25 -17.30 34.73
N ASP A 510 9.41 -16.65 34.80
CA ASP A 510 9.61 -15.42 35.56
C ASP A 510 9.27 -14.17 34.73
N PHE A 511 8.97 -13.09 35.43
CA PHE A 511 8.71 -11.79 34.83
C PHE A 511 9.46 -10.67 35.56
N PHE A 512 9.64 -9.55 34.86
CA PHE A 512 10.31 -8.37 35.40
C PHE A 512 9.79 -7.07 34.77
N GLY A 513 10.08 -5.97 35.46
CA GLY A 513 9.69 -4.62 35.05
C GLY A 513 8.37 -4.12 35.64
N GLU A 514 7.71 -4.90 36.48
CA GLU A 514 6.46 -4.58 37.19
C GLU A 514 6.62 -3.42 38.16
N MET A 515 7.75 -3.34 38.86
CA MET A 515 7.92 -2.42 39.99
C MET A 515 7.79 -0.97 39.55
N ALA A 516 8.51 -0.59 38.49
CA ALA A 516 8.49 0.76 37.94
C ALA A 516 7.13 1.11 37.31
N LEU A 517 6.43 0.13 36.73
CA LEU A 517 5.11 0.33 36.15
C LEU A 517 4.04 0.63 37.20
N LEU A 518 4.09 -0.07 38.35
CA LEU A 518 3.12 0.06 39.43
C LEU A 518 3.40 1.26 40.35
N SER A 519 4.67 1.50 40.68
CA SER A 519 5.07 2.61 41.55
C SER A 519 5.12 3.96 40.82
N GLY A 520 5.20 3.96 39.49
CA GLY A 520 5.44 5.17 38.68
C GLY A 520 6.87 5.70 38.75
N SER A 521 7.78 4.99 39.41
CA SER A 521 9.21 5.34 39.50
C SER A 521 9.99 4.96 38.23
N ARG A 522 11.27 5.37 38.17
CA ARG A 522 12.21 4.92 37.11
C ARG A 522 12.63 3.47 37.35
N ARG A 523 13.16 2.81 36.31
CA ARG A 523 13.72 1.45 36.42
C ARG A 523 14.77 1.41 37.53
N THR A 524 14.64 0.45 38.45
CA THR A 524 15.45 0.38 39.66
C THR A 524 16.71 -0.48 39.52
N ALA A 525 16.79 -1.29 38.45
CA ALA A 525 17.84 -2.28 38.22
C ALA A 525 18.09 -2.43 36.72
N ASP A 526 19.32 -2.83 36.37
CA ASP A 526 19.64 -3.28 35.02
C ASP A 526 19.17 -4.74 34.85
N VAL A 527 18.70 -5.10 33.67
CA VAL A 527 18.37 -6.49 33.34
C VAL A 527 19.14 -6.87 32.08
N THR A 528 19.96 -7.91 32.17
CA THR A 528 20.82 -8.39 31.08
C THR A 528 20.50 -9.83 30.77
N ALA A 529 20.39 -10.17 29.49
CA ALA A 529 20.24 -11.56 29.06
C ALA A 529 21.53 -12.34 29.32
N LEU A 530 21.45 -13.46 30.05
CA LEU A 530 22.56 -14.39 30.27
C LEU A 530 22.69 -15.42 29.13
N ASP A 531 21.58 -15.72 28.46
CA ASP A 531 21.47 -16.63 27.33
C ASP A 531 20.55 -16.01 26.25
N TYR A 532 20.33 -16.72 25.13
CA TYR A 532 19.29 -16.37 24.18
C TYR A 532 17.93 -16.44 24.88
N CYS A 533 17.31 -15.28 25.05
CA CYS A 533 16.03 -15.14 25.72
C CYS A 533 14.93 -14.89 24.71
N GLU A 534 13.87 -15.69 24.80
CA GLU A 534 12.59 -15.32 24.22
C GLU A 534 11.71 -14.72 25.31
N LEU A 535 11.12 -13.59 24.99
CA LEU A 535 10.35 -12.76 25.90
C LEU A 535 8.98 -12.47 25.28
N LEU A 536 7.93 -12.51 26.09
CA LEU A 536 6.69 -11.81 25.78
C LEU A 536 6.69 -10.46 26.47
N THR A 537 6.39 -9.41 25.71
CA THR A 537 6.35 -8.04 26.22
C THR A 537 4.94 -7.50 26.19
N MET A 538 4.56 -6.81 27.26
CA MET A 538 3.28 -6.11 27.36
C MET A 538 3.56 -4.63 27.59
N SER A 539 2.95 -3.75 26.79
CA SER A 539 3.20 -2.31 26.91
C SER A 539 2.67 -1.78 28.24
N ARG A 540 3.23 -0.66 28.74
CA ARG A 540 2.73 0.00 29.96
C ARG A 540 1.22 0.28 29.89
N ARG A 541 0.73 0.75 28.74
CA ARG A 541 -0.69 1.07 28.56
C ARG A 541 -1.54 -0.18 28.68
N ASP A 542 -1.17 -1.23 27.95
CA ASP A 542 -1.93 -2.48 27.90
C ASP A 542 -1.91 -3.16 29.29
N PHE A 543 -0.77 -3.13 29.97
CA PHE A 543 -0.63 -3.64 31.34
C PHE A 543 -1.51 -2.90 32.35
N LEU A 544 -1.53 -1.56 32.33
CA LEU A 544 -2.37 -0.79 33.25
C LEU A 544 -3.87 -0.97 32.96
N GLN A 545 -4.25 -1.02 31.67
CA GLN A 545 -5.63 -1.31 31.26
C GLN A 545 -6.05 -2.73 31.68
N PHE A 546 -5.14 -3.69 31.56
CA PHE A 546 -5.32 -5.06 31.99
C PHE A 546 -5.55 -5.18 33.50
N LEU A 547 -4.72 -4.51 34.31
CA LEU A 547 -4.87 -4.50 35.76
C LEU A 547 -6.12 -3.76 36.25
N ALA A 548 -6.59 -2.75 35.51
CA ALA A 548 -7.82 -2.05 35.83
C ALA A 548 -9.06 -2.95 35.70
N ARG A 549 -9.04 -3.89 34.75
CA ARG A 549 -10.11 -4.87 34.54
C ARG A 549 -10.03 -6.09 35.47
N ASN A 550 -8.86 -6.33 36.09
CA ASN A 550 -8.59 -7.52 36.91
C ASN A 550 -8.00 -7.17 38.29
N PRO A 551 -8.83 -6.77 39.27
CA PRO A 551 -8.36 -6.34 40.59
C PRO A 551 -7.54 -7.41 41.34
N GLY A 552 -7.91 -8.69 41.21
CA GLY A 552 -7.21 -9.79 41.88
C GLY A 552 -5.77 -10.00 41.38
N LEU A 553 -5.54 -9.82 40.07
CA LEU A 553 -4.19 -9.87 39.49
C LEU A 553 -3.36 -8.65 39.88
N ARG A 554 -4.00 -7.47 39.90
CA ARG A 554 -3.34 -6.24 40.35
C ARG A 554 -2.77 -6.40 41.75
N GLN A 555 -3.52 -7.03 42.65
CA GLN A 555 -3.04 -7.29 44.01
C GLN A 555 -1.78 -8.16 44.00
N ARG A 556 -1.77 -9.30 43.28
CA ARG A 556 -0.58 -10.17 43.18
C ARG A 556 0.65 -9.46 42.64
N PHE A 557 0.50 -8.73 41.53
CA PHE A 557 1.61 -7.97 40.97
C PHE A 557 2.13 -6.88 41.94
N THR A 558 1.23 -6.27 42.71
CA THR A 558 1.61 -5.27 43.73
C THR A 558 2.33 -5.92 44.92
N GLU A 559 1.88 -7.09 45.37
CA GLU A 559 2.54 -7.87 46.43
C GLU A 559 3.96 -8.28 46.02
N THR A 560 4.13 -8.86 44.82
CA THR A 560 5.46 -9.22 44.28
C THR A 560 6.37 -8.00 44.15
N ALA A 561 5.83 -6.88 43.62
CA ALA A 561 6.59 -5.64 43.47
C ALA A 561 7.05 -5.07 44.83
N SER A 562 6.20 -5.19 45.86
CA SER A 562 6.50 -4.68 47.21
C SER A 562 7.60 -5.51 47.87
N GLN A 563 7.53 -6.84 47.78
CA GLN A 563 8.57 -7.75 48.26
C GLN A 563 9.93 -7.46 47.59
N ARG A 564 9.96 -7.34 46.25
CA ARG A 564 11.18 -7.02 45.51
C ARG A 564 11.71 -5.62 45.85
N SER A 565 10.81 -4.65 46.09
CA SER A 565 11.22 -3.31 46.54
C SER A 565 11.85 -3.32 47.93
N GLU A 566 11.37 -4.14 48.85
CA GLU A 566 11.96 -4.24 50.19
C GLU A 566 13.36 -4.87 50.14
N VAL A 567 13.54 -5.91 49.33
CA VAL A 567 14.86 -6.55 49.12
C VAL A 567 15.86 -5.54 48.57
N ASN A 568 15.49 -4.79 47.53
CA ASN A 568 16.37 -3.77 46.94
C ASN A 568 16.67 -2.63 47.92
N ARG A 569 15.71 -2.27 48.79
CA ARG A 569 15.90 -1.21 49.80
C ARG A 569 16.77 -1.65 50.97
N ARG A 570 16.74 -2.93 51.35
CA ARG A 570 17.62 -3.48 52.41
C ARG A 570 19.09 -3.52 51.96
N GLY A 571 19.36 -3.80 50.69
CA GLY A 571 20.72 -3.68 50.13
C GLY A 571 21.28 -2.25 50.17
N HIS A 572 20.41 -1.22 50.12
CA HIS A 572 20.82 0.17 50.30
C HIS A 572 21.18 0.56 51.76
N ALA A 573 20.78 -0.24 52.76
CA ALA A 573 20.88 0.13 54.18
C ALA A 573 22.12 -0.44 54.90
N GLU A 574 22.91 -1.32 54.26
CA GLU A 574 24.17 -1.82 54.81
C GLU A 574 25.37 -1.10 54.15
N PRO A 575 26.03 -0.15 54.85
CA PRO A 575 27.35 0.32 54.43
C PRO A 575 28.39 -0.76 54.74
N SER A 576 29.22 -1.11 53.76
CA SER A 576 30.39 -1.97 53.94
C SER A 576 31.28 -1.46 55.08
N PRO A 577 31.54 -2.23 56.15
CA PRO A 577 32.46 -1.81 57.19
C PRO A 577 33.83 -2.43 56.93
N THR A 578 34.63 -1.88 56.02
CA THR A 578 36.08 -2.12 56.02
C THR A 578 36.80 -1.14 55.09
N GLY A 579 37.62 -0.27 55.70
CA GLY A 579 38.51 0.64 54.97
C GLY A 579 39.18 1.71 55.85
N MET A 580 39.53 1.40 57.09
CA MET A 580 40.48 2.17 57.89
C MET A 580 41.57 1.22 58.41
N ALA A 581 42.73 1.26 57.74
CA ALA A 581 44.09 1.12 58.28
C ALA A 581 45.06 1.03 57.10
#